data_AF-A0A847I053-F1
#
_entry.id   AF-A0A847I053-F1
#
_cell.length_a   1.000
_cell.length_b   1.000
_cell.length_c   1.000
_cell.angle_alpha   90.00
_cell.angle_beta   90.00
_cell.angle_gamma   90.00
#
_symmetry.space_group_name_H-M   'P 1'
#
loop_
_entity.id
_entity.type
_entity.pdbx_description
1 polymer ?
#
loop_
_entity_poly.entity_id
_entity_poly.type
_entity_poly.pdbx_seq_one_letter_code
_entity_poly.pdbx_strand_id
1 'polypeptide(L)'
;MNPHDLANWIRQERARVDELSYLVRKHLAVPPPTGRARWIPEVRECFRRLSDHMRRHMALEESEGYMNEVRKLRPALSRELDRLQHEHGELCRLMDHIQVGLDEMQPEDNLIVRSYCAQIGMLLSYVDRHEEEEQNLVVYAFSEDIPEQD
;
A
#
# COMPACT_ATOMS: atom_id res chain seq x y z
N MET A 1 15.86 -12.04 -10.25
CA MET A 1 16.49 -10.70 -10.25
C MET A 1 17.74 -10.78 -9.37
N ASN A 2 18.84 -10.07 -9.66
CA ASN A 2 19.97 -10.05 -8.71
C ASN A 2 19.60 -9.17 -7.48
N PRO A 3 20.28 -9.29 -6.33
CA PRO A 3 19.90 -8.57 -5.11
C PRO A 3 19.92 -7.03 -5.24
N HIS A 4 20.84 -6.49 -6.05
CA HIS A 4 20.96 -5.05 -6.26
C HIS A 4 19.79 -4.50 -7.10
N ASP A 5 19.39 -5.21 -8.14
CA ASP A 5 18.24 -4.87 -8.98
C ASP A 5 16.93 -5.01 -8.18
N LEU A 6 16.83 -6.01 -7.31
CA LEU A 6 15.69 -6.20 -6.41
C LEU A 6 15.56 -5.03 -5.42
N ALA A 7 16.65 -4.63 -4.77
CA ALA A 7 16.65 -3.50 -3.85
C ALA A 7 16.33 -2.16 -4.56
N ASN A 8 16.77 -1.99 -5.81
CA ASN A 8 16.41 -0.83 -6.62
C ASN A 8 14.92 -0.83 -6.97
N TRP A 9 14.39 -1.98 -7.36
CA TRP A 9 12.99 -2.14 -7.71
C TRP A 9 12.08 -1.84 -6.49
N ILE A 10 12.34 -2.44 -5.33
CA ILE A 10 11.57 -2.17 -4.09
C ILE A 10 11.55 -0.68 -3.76
N ARG A 11 12.71 0.00 -3.85
CA ARG A 11 12.77 1.45 -3.61
C ARG A 11 11.93 2.27 -4.58
N GLN A 12 11.87 1.86 -5.84
CA GLN A 12 11.09 2.58 -6.87
C GLN A 12 9.59 2.38 -6.68
N GLU A 13 9.15 1.16 -6.39
CA GLU A 13 7.73 0.87 -6.11
C GLU A 13 7.28 1.61 -4.85
N ARG A 14 8.04 1.56 -3.76
CA ARG A 14 7.73 2.29 -2.52
C ARG A 14 7.64 3.79 -2.73
N ALA A 15 8.59 4.38 -3.46
CA ALA A 15 8.53 5.81 -3.79
C ALA A 15 7.26 6.17 -4.58
N ARG A 16 6.77 5.24 -5.41
CA ARG A 16 5.54 5.43 -6.16
C ARG A 16 4.30 5.28 -5.28
N VAL A 17 4.28 4.34 -4.34
CA VAL A 17 3.25 4.22 -3.31
C VAL A 17 3.18 5.50 -2.45
N ASP A 18 4.33 6.02 -2.01
CA ASP A 18 4.43 7.26 -1.25
C ASP A 18 3.86 8.46 -2.02
N GLU A 19 4.22 8.60 -3.30
CA GLU A 19 3.72 9.67 -4.18
C GLU A 19 2.19 9.60 -4.33
N LEU A 20 1.65 8.42 -4.65
CA LEU A 20 0.21 8.24 -4.85
C LEU A 20 -0.57 8.44 -3.55
N SER A 21 -0.05 7.93 -2.44
CA SER A 21 -0.62 8.13 -1.11
C SER A 21 -0.63 9.60 -0.73
N TYR A 22 0.45 10.34 -0.99
CA TYR A 22 0.51 11.79 -0.79
C TYR A 22 -0.55 12.52 -1.62
N LEU A 23 -0.73 12.17 -2.89
CA LEU A 23 -1.75 12.78 -3.75
C LEU A 23 -3.16 12.56 -3.18
N VAL A 24 -3.47 11.34 -2.72
CA VAL A 24 -4.76 11.05 -2.07
C VAL A 24 -4.91 11.89 -0.79
N ARG A 25 -3.92 11.88 0.12
CA ARG A 25 -3.96 12.70 1.37
C ARG A 25 -4.22 14.17 1.09
N LYS A 26 -3.58 14.73 0.05
CA LYS A 26 -3.77 16.13 -0.35
C LYS A 26 -5.22 16.45 -0.69
N HIS A 27 -5.92 15.54 -1.36
CA HIS A 27 -7.35 15.72 -1.66
C HIS A 27 -8.26 15.54 -0.44
N LEU A 28 -7.83 14.78 0.57
CA LEU A 28 -8.61 14.49 1.78
C LEU A 28 -8.45 15.51 2.92
N ALA A 29 -7.35 16.28 2.93
CA ALA A 29 -7.02 17.18 4.04
C ALA A 29 -8.09 18.25 4.32
N VAL A 30 -8.81 18.70 3.29
CA VAL A 30 -9.93 19.64 3.42
C VAL A 30 -11.04 19.27 2.42
N PRO A 31 -11.97 18.36 2.77
CA PRO A 31 -13.13 18.09 1.93
C PRO A 31 -13.93 19.37 1.79
N PRO A 32 -14.18 19.87 0.57
CA PRO A 32 -14.70 21.21 0.43
C PRO A 32 -16.18 21.25 0.85
N PRO A 33 -16.61 22.30 1.58
CA PRO A 33 -18.01 22.45 1.99
C PRO A 33 -18.94 22.71 0.80
N THR A 34 -18.40 23.22 -0.31
CA THR A 34 -19.07 23.46 -1.59
C THR A 34 -18.20 22.92 -2.74
N GLY A 35 -18.76 22.67 -3.93
CA GLY A 35 -17.97 22.21 -5.08
C GLY A 35 -17.63 20.71 -5.11
N ARG A 36 -18.34 19.89 -4.32
CA ARG A 36 -18.15 18.43 -4.27
C ARG A 36 -18.39 17.72 -5.59
N ALA A 37 -19.25 18.27 -6.46
CA ALA A 37 -19.49 17.73 -7.80
C ALA A 37 -18.20 17.62 -8.65
N ARG A 38 -17.21 18.48 -8.39
CA ARG A 38 -15.89 18.41 -9.04
C ARG A 38 -14.88 17.61 -8.22
N TRP A 39 -14.89 17.79 -6.89
CA TRP A 39 -13.93 17.14 -6.00
C TRP A 39 -14.10 15.61 -5.93
N ILE A 40 -15.33 15.09 -5.93
CA ILE A 40 -15.60 13.64 -5.85
C ILE A 40 -14.93 12.86 -7.00
N PRO A 41 -15.11 13.24 -8.29
CA PRO A 41 -14.40 12.61 -9.40
C PRO A 41 -12.87 12.64 -9.27
N GLU A 42 -12.30 13.73 -8.75
CA GLU A 42 -10.84 13.86 -8.56
C GLU A 42 -10.34 12.87 -7.49
N VAL A 43 -11.05 12.74 -6.36
CA VAL A 43 -10.73 11.76 -5.31
C VAL A 43 -10.86 10.33 -5.83
N ARG A 44 -11.94 10.01 -6.55
CA ARG A 44 -12.16 8.69 -7.17
C ARG A 44 -10.98 8.29 -8.05
N GLU A 45 -10.56 9.19 -8.93
CA GLU A 45 -9.47 8.91 -9.86
C GLU A 45 -8.12 8.75 -9.15
N CYS A 46 -7.81 9.61 -8.16
CA CYS A 46 -6.60 9.47 -7.36
C CYS A 46 -6.59 8.15 -6.57
N PHE A 47 -7.70 7.79 -5.93
CA PHE A 47 -7.81 6.57 -5.14
C PHE A 47 -7.73 5.30 -6.01
N ARG A 48 -8.37 5.31 -7.18
CA ARG A 48 -8.28 4.23 -8.16
C ARG A 48 -6.83 4.02 -8.62
N ARG A 49 -6.11 5.10 -8.94
CA ARG A 49 -4.69 5.02 -9.33
C ARG A 49 -3.80 4.43 -8.25
N LEU A 50 -4.04 4.77 -6.99
CA LEU A 50 -3.35 4.16 -5.85
C LEU A 50 -3.68 2.66 -5.78
N SER A 51 -4.97 2.32 -5.82
CA SER A 51 -5.44 0.93 -5.71
C SER A 51 -4.89 0.02 -6.81
N ASP A 52 -4.92 0.50 -8.06
CA ASP A 52 -4.36 -0.21 -9.22
C ASP A 52 -2.84 -0.40 -9.12
N HIS A 53 -2.13 0.54 -8.50
CA HIS A 53 -0.70 0.41 -8.27
C HIS A 53 -0.40 -0.59 -7.15
N MET A 54 -1.05 -0.45 -5.98
CA MET A 54 -0.88 -1.37 -4.85
C MET A 54 -1.14 -2.83 -5.24
N ARG A 55 -2.22 -3.12 -5.98
CA ARG A 55 -2.51 -4.49 -6.43
C ARG A 55 -1.40 -5.08 -7.30
N ARG A 56 -0.82 -4.26 -8.19
CA ARG A 56 0.29 -4.70 -9.04
C ARG A 56 1.56 -4.86 -8.23
N HIS A 57 1.83 -3.95 -7.30
CA HIS A 57 3.00 -4.00 -6.42
C HIS A 57 3.00 -5.29 -5.59
N MET A 58 1.93 -5.55 -4.84
CA MET A 58 1.77 -6.75 -4.01
C MET A 58 1.83 -8.05 -4.84
N ALA A 59 1.19 -8.08 -6.02
CA ALA A 59 1.26 -9.24 -6.91
C ALA A 59 2.68 -9.50 -7.41
N LEU A 60 3.47 -8.45 -7.65
CA LEU A 60 4.87 -8.58 -8.04
C LEU A 60 5.70 -9.10 -6.87
N GLU A 61 5.52 -8.58 -5.66
CA GLU A 61 6.25 -9.03 -4.46
C GLU A 61 6.07 -10.53 -4.19
N GLU A 62 4.85 -11.02 -4.33
CA GLU A 62 4.48 -12.42 -4.11
C GLU A 62 5.00 -13.37 -5.21
N SER A 63 4.92 -12.97 -6.47
CA SER A 63 5.17 -13.87 -7.60
C SER A 63 6.60 -13.79 -8.15
N GLU A 64 7.14 -12.59 -8.30
CA GLU A 64 8.41 -12.32 -9.01
C GLU A 64 9.42 -11.52 -8.17
N GLY A 65 8.99 -11.05 -7.01
CA GLY A 65 9.73 -10.14 -6.13
C GLY A 65 10.45 -10.86 -5.00
N TYR A 66 10.52 -10.21 -3.85
CA TYR A 66 11.40 -10.62 -2.77
C TYR A 66 10.86 -11.80 -1.96
N MET A 67 9.53 -12.00 -1.86
CA MET A 67 8.96 -12.94 -0.89
C MET A 67 9.43 -14.38 -1.12
N ASN A 68 9.51 -14.81 -2.39
CA ASN A 68 10.00 -16.15 -2.74
C ASN A 68 11.48 -16.32 -2.42
N GLU A 69 12.30 -15.29 -2.65
CA GLU A 69 13.73 -15.34 -2.37
C GLU A 69 14.01 -15.31 -0.86
N VAL A 70 13.31 -14.47 -0.10
CA VAL A 70 13.41 -14.44 1.36
C VAL A 70 12.99 -15.78 1.96
N ARG A 71 11.92 -16.40 1.45
CA ARG A 71 11.48 -17.73 1.91
C ARG A 71 12.55 -18.82 1.70
N LYS A 72 13.29 -18.76 0.59
CA LYS A 72 14.39 -19.68 0.30
C LYS A 72 15.61 -19.42 1.18
N LEU A 73 16.00 -18.15 1.33
CA LEU A 73 17.20 -17.74 2.07
C LEU A 73 17.03 -17.87 3.59
N ARG A 74 15.84 -17.52 4.10
CA ARG A 74 15.52 -17.44 5.53
C ARG A 74 14.20 -18.17 5.83
N PRO A 75 14.15 -19.51 5.78
CA PRO A 75 12.91 -20.28 6.01
C PRO A 75 12.21 -19.98 7.35
N ALA A 76 12.96 -19.56 8.37
CA ALA A 76 12.44 -19.14 9.67
C ALA A 76 11.46 -17.94 9.59
N LEU A 77 11.56 -17.10 8.54
CA LEU A 77 10.68 -15.96 8.31
C LEU A 77 9.36 -16.33 7.61
N SER A 78 9.12 -17.61 7.31
CA SER A 78 7.94 -18.05 6.55
C SER A 78 6.62 -17.58 7.15
N ARG A 79 6.49 -17.60 8.49
CA ARG A 79 5.26 -17.13 9.17
C ARG A 79 5.02 -15.63 8.98
N GLU A 80 6.08 -14.85 8.94
CA GLU A 80 6.00 -13.41 8.76
C GLU A 80 5.63 -13.07 7.32
N LEU A 81 6.22 -13.78 6.35
CA LEU A 81 5.82 -13.68 4.94
C LEU A 81 4.36 -14.09 4.73
N ASP A 82 3.89 -15.15 5.38
CA ASP A 82 2.50 -15.58 5.29
C ASP A 82 1.54 -14.53 5.88
N ARG A 83 1.95 -13.83 6.94
CA ARG A 83 1.21 -12.70 7.52
C ARG A 83 1.13 -11.53 6.54
N LEU A 84 2.25 -11.10 5.96
CA LEU A 84 2.27 -9.99 5.00
C LEU A 84 1.41 -10.30 3.76
N GLN A 85 1.52 -11.52 3.22
CA GLN A 85 0.67 -11.96 2.11
C GLN A 85 -0.82 -11.99 2.49
N HIS A 86 -1.16 -12.34 3.73
CA HIS A 86 -2.54 -12.25 4.19
C HIS A 86 -3.03 -10.79 4.23
N GLU A 87 -2.20 -9.88 4.74
CA GLU A 87 -2.49 -8.45 4.80
C GLU A 87 -2.67 -7.84 3.40
N HIS A 88 -1.94 -8.31 2.38
CA HIS A 88 -2.20 -7.91 0.98
C HIS A 88 -3.65 -8.16 0.55
N GLY A 89 -4.16 -9.35 0.91
CA GLY A 89 -5.55 -9.72 0.63
C GLY A 89 -6.54 -8.83 1.39
N GLU A 90 -6.23 -8.45 2.63
CA GLU A 90 -7.03 -7.52 3.43
C GLU A 90 -7.04 -6.10 2.83
N LEU A 91 -5.86 -5.57 2.48
CA LEU A 91 -5.71 -4.27 1.82
C LEU A 91 -6.50 -4.23 0.51
N CYS A 92 -6.42 -5.28 -0.31
CA CYS A 92 -7.21 -5.38 -1.54
C CYS A 92 -8.71 -5.28 -1.29
N ARG A 93 -9.24 -5.98 -0.28
CA ARG A 93 -10.66 -5.95 0.08
C ARG A 93 -11.09 -4.60 0.62
N LEU A 94 -10.25 -3.94 1.43
CA LEU A 94 -10.50 -2.59 1.93
C LEU A 94 -10.54 -1.57 0.79
N MET A 95 -9.60 -1.67 -0.15
CA MET A 95 -9.58 -0.82 -1.36
C MET A 95 -10.84 -1.02 -2.21
N ASP A 96 -11.27 -2.28 -2.44
CA ASP A 96 -12.51 -2.57 -3.17
C ASP A 96 -13.74 -1.98 -2.48
N HIS A 97 -13.84 -2.13 -1.16
CA HIS A 97 -14.95 -1.56 -0.38
C HIS A 97 -15.00 -0.03 -0.49
N ILE A 98 -13.86 0.64 -0.35
CA ILE A 98 -13.77 2.10 -0.47
C ILE A 98 -14.10 2.54 -1.90
N GLN A 99 -13.60 1.84 -2.92
CA GLN A 99 -13.84 2.20 -4.32
C GLN A 99 -15.34 2.19 -4.65
N VAL A 100 -16.07 1.15 -4.25
CA VAL A 100 -17.54 1.08 -4.42
C VAL A 100 -18.22 2.25 -3.72
N GLY A 101 -17.83 2.51 -2.47
CA GLY A 101 -18.37 3.63 -1.70
C GLY A 101 -18.11 5.00 -2.29
N LEU A 102 -16.92 5.19 -2.86
CA LEU A 102 -16.57 6.40 -3.58
C LEU A 102 -17.44 6.53 -4.83
N ASP A 103 -17.66 5.47 -5.61
CA ASP A 103 -18.46 5.48 -6.84
C ASP A 103 -19.94 5.81 -6.60
N GLU A 104 -20.50 5.39 -5.47
CA GLU A 104 -21.88 5.66 -5.06
C GLU A 104 -22.09 7.06 -4.44
N MET A 105 -21.01 7.69 -3.97
CA MET A 105 -21.04 9.00 -3.29
C MET A 105 -21.68 10.11 -4.13
N GLN A 106 -22.56 10.91 -3.52
CA GLN A 106 -23.21 12.05 -4.15
C GLN A 106 -22.68 13.39 -3.61
N PRO A 107 -22.75 14.49 -4.40
CA PRO A 107 -22.29 15.81 -3.95
C PRO A 107 -23.01 16.33 -2.69
N GLU A 108 -24.27 15.95 -2.49
CA GLU A 108 -25.11 16.38 -1.37
C GLU A 108 -24.77 15.66 -0.06
N ASP A 109 -24.02 14.55 -0.14
CA ASP A 109 -23.70 13.73 1.01
C ASP A 109 -22.74 14.43 1.97
N ASN A 110 -23.17 14.64 3.21
CA ASN A 110 -22.31 15.21 4.24
C ASN A 110 -21.61 14.15 5.10
N LEU A 111 -22.36 13.20 5.64
CA LEU A 111 -21.82 12.18 6.55
C LEU A 111 -21.06 11.09 5.79
N ILE A 112 -21.54 10.71 4.59
CA ILE A 112 -20.88 9.70 3.75
C ILE A 112 -19.50 10.19 3.30
N VAL A 113 -19.40 11.43 2.81
CA VAL A 113 -18.11 12.06 2.45
C VAL A 113 -17.13 12.00 3.62
N ARG A 114 -17.55 12.43 4.83
CA ARG A 114 -16.68 12.41 6.02
C ARG A 114 -16.25 11.00 6.41
N SER A 115 -17.16 10.04 6.33
CA SER A 115 -16.89 8.64 6.63
C SER A 115 -15.83 8.07 5.69
N TYR A 116 -15.99 8.24 4.37
CA TYR A 116 -15.01 7.72 3.41
C TYR A 116 -13.67 8.45 3.47
N CYS A 117 -13.65 9.77 3.75
CA CYS A 117 -12.39 10.47 4.02
C CYS A 117 -11.63 9.86 5.20
N ALA A 118 -12.33 9.52 6.29
CA ALA A 118 -11.72 8.88 7.46
C ALA A 118 -11.24 7.45 7.15
N GLN A 119 -12.04 6.66 6.43
CA GLN A 119 -11.69 5.31 6.02
C GLN A 119 -10.46 5.28 5.10
N ILE A 120 -10.39 6.19 4.12
CA ILE A 120 -9.20 6.31 3.27
C ILE A 120 -7.98 6.74 4.09
N GLY A 121 -8.14 7.71 5.00
CA GLY A 121 -7.06 8.11 5.90
C GLY A 121 -6.51 6.93 6.72
N MET A 122 -7.39 6.09 7.25
CA MET A 122 -7.03 4.89 8.00
C MET A 122 -6.34 3.84 7.12
N LEU A 123 -6.86 3.58 5.92
CA LEU A 123 -6.22 2.69 4.94
C LEU A 123 -4.79 3.14 4.64
N LEU A 124 -4.59 4.44 4.40
CA LEU A 124 -3.28 4.99 4.10
C LEU A 124 -2.29 4.82 5.26
N SER A 125 -2.75 4.92 6.52
CA SER A 125 -1.92 4.59 7.67
C SER A 125 -1.58 3.10 7.75
N TYR A 126 -2.48 2.20 7.32
CA TYR A 126 -2.16 0.78 7.22
C TYR A 126 -1.13 0.49 6.12
N VAL A 127 -1.26 1.15 4.96
CA VAL A 127 -0.27 1.04 3.87
C VAL A 127 1.11 1.49 4.34
N ASP A 128 1.22 2.66 4.99
CA ASP A 128 2.52 3.15 5.48
C ASP A 128 3.20 2.16 6.43
N ARG A 129 2.44 1.58 7.36
CA ARG A 129 2.94 0.58 8.31
C ARG A 129 3.36 -0.70 7.61
N HIS A 130 2.54 -1.17 6.68
CA HIS A 130 2.81 -2.40 5.94
C HIS A 130 4.11 -2.30 5.14
N GLU A 131 4.28 -1.21 4.38
CA GLU A 131 5.50 -0.91 3.61
C GLU A 131 6.75 -0.81 4.49
N GLU A 132 6.62 -0.29 5.71
CA GLU A 132 7.72 -0.26 6.68
C GLU A 132 8.10 -1.67 7.17
N GLU A 133 7.11 -2.53 7.44
CA GLU A 133 7.32 -3.90 7.87
C GLU A 133 7.98 -4.74 6.77
N GLU A 134 7.53 -4.62 5.52
CA GLU A 134 8.12 -5.27 4.36
C GLU A 134 9.57 -4.83 4.15
N GLN A 135 9.84 -3.53 4.21
CA GLN A 135 11.18 -2.98 4.07
C GLN A 135 12.13 -3.53 5.15
N ASN A 136 11.67 -3.58 6.41
CA ASN A 136 12.46 -4.12 7.52
C ASN A 136 12.76 -5.61 7.31
N LEU A 137 11.77 -6.38 6.85
CA LEU A 137 11.94 -7.80 6.56
C LEU A 137 12.94 -8.03 5.42
N VAL A 138 12.86 -7.25 4.34
CA VAL A 138 13.81 -7.32 3.23
C VAL A 138 15.22 -7.00 3.71
N VAL A 139 15.40 -5.90 4.45
CA VAL A 139 16.72 -5.50 4.98
C VAL A 139 17.29 -6.60 5.86
N TYR A 140 16.49 -7.14 6.78
CA TYR A 140 16.92 -8.23 7.66
C TYR A 140 17.27 -9.50 6.91
N ALA A 141 16.47 -9.88 5.90
CA ALA A 141 16.70 -11.10 5.15
C ALA A 141 17.99 -11.07 4.33
N PHE A 142 18.34 -9.90 3.78
CA PHE A 142 19.48 -9.70 2.88
C PHE A 142 20.69 -9.03 3.54
N SER A 143 20.61 -8.60 4.80
CA SER A 143 21.81 -8.29 5.58
C SER A 143 22.61 -9.58 5.81
N GLU A 144 23.91 -9.55 5.51
CA GLU A 144 24.81 -10.64 5.88
C GLU A 144 24.70 -10.84 7.40
N ASP A 145 24.39 -12.06 7.84
CA ASP A 145 24.71 -12.44 9.21
C ASP A 145 26.23 -12.37 9.28
N ILE A 146 26.81 -11.27 9.76
CA ILE A 146 28.20 -11.27 10.18
C ILE A 146 28.24 -12.25 11.34
N PRO A 147 28.83 -13.45 11.20
CA PRO A 147 29.03 -14.29 12.36
C PRO A 147 29.99 -13.51 13.25
N GLU A 148 29.61 -13.23 14.49
CA GLU A 148 30.58 -12.87 15.52
C GLU A 148 31.61 -14.02 15.53
N GLN A 149 32.81 -13.72 15.03
CA GLN A 149 33.93 -14.64 15.15
C GLN A 149 34.39 -14.57 16.61
N ASP A 150 34.02 -15.60 17.38
CA ASP A 150 34.68 -15.96 18.64
C ASP A 150 36.09 -16.52 18.38
#